data_AF-A0A809QPC4-F1
#
_entry.id   AF-A0A809QPC4-F1
#
_cell.length_a   1.000
_cell.length_b   1.000
_cell.length_c   1.000
_cell.angle_alpha   90.00
_cell.angle_beta   90.00
_cell.angle_gamma   90.00
#
_symmetry.space_group_name_H-M   'P 1'
#
loop_
_entity.id
_entity.type
_entity.pdbx_description
1 polymer ?
#
loop_
_entity_poly.entity_id
_entity_poly.type
_entity_poly.pdbx_seq_one_letter_code
_entity_poly.pdbx_strand_id
1 'polypeptide(L)'
;MDGVKDEGYVIDPVVSASNGETLRHLAVQGAGIVCLSDFLTMADRAHGRLKPVLADISLPWMQPVWAVFYKQEAIPPRVAALLDFLMTRLPLDRV
;
A
#
# COMPACT_ATOMS: atom_id res chain seq x y z
N MET A 1 12.36 29.90 0.27
CA MET A 1 10.93 29.91 0.63
C MET A 1 10.24 29.73 -0.71
N ASP A 2 9.79 28.53 -1.08
CA ASP A 2 8.57 27.93 -0.55
C ASP A 2 8.70 26.41 -0.35
N GLY A 3 8.50 25.99 0.90
CA GLY A 3 8.49 24.59 1.31
C GLY A 3 7.07 24.15 1.61
N VAL A 4 6.36 23.65 0.59
CA VAL A 4 5.19 22.76 0.68
C VAL A 4 5.09 22.03 -0.68
N LYS A 5 5.66 20.83 -0.82
CA LYS A 5 5.48 19.98 -2.03
C LYS A 5 5.10 18.52 -1.74
N ASP A 6 4.94 18.15 -0.47
CA ASP A 6 4.62 16.77 -0.07
C ASP A 6 3.21 16.58 0.52
N GLU A 7 2.38 17.63 0.50
CA GLU A 7 1.00 17.55 0.96
C GLU A 7 0.09 17.09 -0.20
N GLY A 8 -0.64 16.00 0.04
CA GLY A 8 -1.59 15.46 -0.93
C GLY A 8 -2.85 16.31 -1.04
N TYR A 9 -3.62 16.06 -2.10
CA TYR A 9 -4.92 16.69 -2.28
C TYR A 9 -6.00 15.95 -1.49
N VAL A 10 -6.80 16.72 -0.73
CA VAL A 10 -8.02 16.19 -0.09
C VAL A 10 -9.08 15.97 -1.17
N ILE A 11 -9.72 14.81 -1.15
CA ILE A 11 -10.79 14.44 -2.08
C ILE A 11 -12.17 14.55 -1.42
N ASP A 12 -13.20 14.80 -2.23
CA ASP A 12 -14.60 14.56 -1.87
C ASP A 12 -15.05 13.25 -2.54
N PRO A 13 -15.09 12.12 -1.81
CA PRO A 13 -15.28 10.82 -2.41
C PRO A 13 -16.76 10.56 -2.75
N VAL A 14 -17.03 10.17 -4.00
CA VAL A 14 -18.37 9.69 -4.42
C VAL A 14 -18.75 8.39 -3.69
N VAL A 15 -17.75 7.54 -3.41
CA VAL A 15 -17.90 6.29 -2.67
C VAL A 15 -16.78 6.22 -1.63
N SER A 16 -17.13 5.86 -0.40
CA SER A 16 -16.18 5.59 0.68
C SER A 16 -16.34 4.16 1.19
N ALA A 17 -15.23 3.57 1.65
CA ALA A 17 -15.21 2.26 2.29
C ALA A 17 -14.21 2.25 3.43
N SER A 18 -14.41 1.36 4.40
CA SER A 18 -13.54 1.21 5.58
C SER A 18 -12.29 0.35 5.33
N ASN A 19 -12.13 -0.19 4.12
CA ASN A 19 -10.96 -0.98 3.75
C ASN A 19 -10.58 -0.76 2.27
N GLY A 20 -9.27 -0.79 1.98
CA GLY A 20 -8.75 -0.56 0.64
C GLY A 20 -9.09 -1.66 -0.36
N GLU A 21 -9.32 -2.89 0.11
CA GLU A 21 -9.64 -4.03 -0.75
C GLU A 21 -10.99 -3.86 -1.45
N THR A 22 -11.98 -3.32 -0.73
CA THR A 22 -13.30 -3.00 -1.29
C THR A 22 -13.18 -1.92 -2.37
N LEU A 23 -12.37 -0.87 -2.11
CA LEU A 23 -12.12 0.18 -3.09
C LEU A 23 -11.39 -0.35 -4.33
N ARG A 24 -10.41 -1.25 -4.14
CA ARG A 24 -9.72 -1.95 -5.23
C ARG A 24 -10.70 -2.72 -6.11
N HIS A 25 -11.57 -3.52 -5.49
CA HIS A 25 -12.60 -4.27 -6.22
C HIS A 25 -13.53 -3.34 -7.02
N LEU A 26 -13.98 -2.24 -6.42
CA LEU A 26 -14.81 -1.24 -7.10
C LEU A 26 -14.08 -0.61 -8.30
N ALA A 27 -12.81 -0.23 -8.15
CA ALA A 27 -12.00 0.33 -9.23
C ALA A 27 -11.81 -0.67 -10.38
N VAL A 28 -11.54 -1.94 -10.09
CA VAL A 28 -11.42 -3.00 -11.10
C VAL A 28 -12.73 -3.22 -11.87
N GLN A 29 -13.88 -3.01 -11.23
CA GLN A 29 -15.20 -3.06 -11.89
C GLN A 29 -15.59 -1.75 -12.59
N GLY A 30 -14.70 -0.75 -12.63
CA GLY A 30 -14.93 0.51 -13.34
C GLY A 30 -15.73 1.55 -12.57
N ALA A 31 -15.84 1.43 -11.25
CA ALA A 31 -16.58 2.39 -10.43
C ALA A 31 -15.87 3.76 -10.24
N GLY A 32 -14.62 3.90 -10.70
CA GLY A 32 -13.89 5.17 -10.65
C GLY A 32 -12.37 5.02 -10.51
N ILE A 33 -11.72 6.10 -10.07
CA ILE A 33 -10.29 6.19 -9.78
C ILE A 33 -10.07 5.99 -8.27
N VAL A 34 -8.99 5.30 -7.89
CA VAL A 34 -8.61 5.08 -6.50
C VAL A 34 -7.12 5.35 -6.29
N CYS A 35 -6.77 5.87 -5.11
CA CYS A 35 -5.39 5.97 -4.64
C CYS A 35 -5.19 4.96 -3.51
N LEU A 36 -4.37 3.92 -3.74
CA LEU A 36 -4.10 2.82 -2.81
C LEU A 36 -2.62 2.47 -2.85
N SER A 37 -2.12 1.82 -1.80
CA SER A 37 -0.75 1.31 -1.73
C SER A 37 -0.46 0.35 -2.90
N ASP A 38 0.79 0.35 -3.35
CA ASP A 38 1.23 -0.45 -4.50
C ASP A 38 0.99 -1.95 -4.31
N PHE A 39 1.15 -2.48 -3.10
CA PHE A 39 0.94 -3.92 -2.84
C PHE A 39 -0.49 -4.39 -3.15
N LEU A 40 -1.51 -3.53 -3.02
CA LEU A 40 -2.90 -3.85 -3.36
C LEU A 40 -3.15 -3.84 -4.86
N THR A 41 -2.46 -2.97 -5.61
CA THR A 41 -2.79 -2.70 -7.03
C THR A 41 -1.80 -3.31 -8.01
N MET A 42 -0.61 -3.72 -7.55
CA MET A 42 0.49 -4.23 -8.39
C MET A 42 0.03 -5.38 -9.29
N ALA A 43 -0.70 -6.36 -8.75
CA ALA A 43 -1.17 -7.51 -9.51
C ALA A 43 -2.17 -7.08 -10.61
N ASP A 44 -3.12 -6.19 -10.30
CA ASP A 44 -4.09 -5.74 -11.30
C ASP A 44 -3.47 -4.87 -12.37
N ARG A 45 -2.48 -4.05 -12.01
CA ARG A 45 -1.68 -3.28 -12.97
C ARG A 45 -0.90 -4.20 -13.91
N ALA A 46 -0.24 -5.23 -13.36
CA ALA A 46 0.48 -6.22 -14.16
C ALA A 46 -0.43 -6.99 -15.13
N HIS A 47 -1.68 -7.26 -14.74
CA HIS A 47 -2.68 -7.91 -15.60
C HIS A 47 -3.49 -6.93 -16.47
N GLY A 48 -3.17 -5.64 -16.46
CA GLY A 48 -3.86 -4.61 -17.25
C GLY A 48 -5.29 -4.29 -16.81
N ARG A 49 -5.73 -4.78 -15.65
CA ARG A 49 -7.06 -4.50 -15.07
C ARG A 49 -7.14 -3.10 -14.47
N LEU A 50 -6.03 -2.60 -13.92
CA LEU A 50 -5.89 -1.22 -13.48
C LEU A 50 -4.79 -0.53 -14.29
N LYS A 51 -4.95 0.78 -14.50
CA LYS A 51 -3.96 1.62 -15.19
C LYS A 51 -3.54 2.78 -14.27
N PRO A 52 -2.25 3.14 -14.24
CA PRO A 52 -1.81 4.31 -13.50
C PRO A 52 -2.39 5.58 -14.11
N VAL A 53 -2.77 6.52 -13.25
CA VAL A 53 -3.33 7.82 -13.62
C VAL A 53 -2.52 8.89 -12.89
N LEU A 54 -2.24 10.01 -13.56
CA LEU A 54 -1.44 11.12 -13.00
C LEU A 54 -0.03 10.71 -12.54
N ALA A 55 0.62 9.79 -13.26
CA ALA A 55 1.93 9.24 -12.88
C ALA A 55 3.02 10.32 -12.73
N ASP A 56 2.96 11.39 -13.54
CA ASP A 56 3.97 12.47 -13.54
C ASP A 56 3.94 13.35 -12.28
N ILE A 57 2.85 13.31 -11.51
CA ILE A 57 2.66 14.10 -10.29
C ILE A 57 2.40 13.21 -9.07
N SER A 58 2.74 11.92 -9.16
CA SER A 58 2.63 11.00 -8.02
C SER A 58 3.58 11.43 -6.90
N LEU A 59 3.07 11.47 -5.67
CA LEU A 59 3.87 11.77 -4.50
C LEU A 59 4.71 10.54 -4.12
N PRO A 60 5.96 10.74 -3.64
CA PRO A 60 6.86 9.65 -3.25
C PRO A 60 6.53 9.10 -1.85
N TRP A 61 5.25 8.85 -1.58
CA TRP A 61 4.81 8.32 -0.28
C TRP A 61 5.18 6.85 -0.14
N MET A 62 5.95 6.55 0.91
CA MET A 62 6.29 5.20 1.33
C MET A 62 5.70 4.96 2.72
N GLN A 63 5.02 3.83 2.90
CA GLN A 63 4.31 3.53 4.15
C GLN A 63 4.96 2.32 4.81
N PRO A 64 5.78 2.51 5.85
CA PRO A 64 6.49 1.40 6.46
C PRO A 64 5.51 0.40 7.09
N VAL A 65 5.69 -0.88 6.76
CA VAL A 65 4.95 -1.98 7.38
C VAL A 65 5.79 -2.61 8.48
N TRP A 66 5.23 -2.68 9.68
CA TRP A 66 5.93 -3.17 10.87
C TRP A 66 5.40 -4.53 11.31
N ALA A 67 6.31 -5.45 11.62
CA ALA A 67 5.98 -6.65 12.40
C ALA A 67 6.02 -6.28 13.89
N VAL A 68 4.87 -6.23 14.54
CA VAL A 68 4.76 -5.83 15.95
C VAL A 68 4.52 -7.07 16.83
N PHE A 69 5.39 -7.26 17.82
CA PHE A 69 5.30 -8.33 18.80
C PHE A 69 5.86 -7.86 20.15
N TYR A 70 5.50 -8.55 21.23
CA TYR A 70 5.93 -8.17 22.58
C TYR A 70 7.45 -8.25 22.74
N LYS A 71 8.01 -7.32 23.51
CA LYS A 71 9.40 -7.40 23.96
C LYS A 71 9.55 -8.56 24.93
N GLN A 72 10.40 -9.52 24.60
CA GLN A 72 10.75 -10.68 25.42
C GLN A 72 12.27 -10.81 25.49
N GLU A 73 12.80 -11.54 26.48
CA GLU A 73 14.24 -11.77 26.63
C GLU A 73 14.83 -12.56 25.45
N ALA A 74 14.04 -13.46 24.86
CA ALA A 74 14.36 -14.18 23.63
C ALA A 74 13.13 -14.29 22.72
N ILE A 75 13.33 -14.17 21.40
CA ILE A 75 12.27 -14.34 20.42
C ILE A 75 11.94 -15.85 20.31
N PRO A 76 10.67 -16.27 20.45
CA PRO A 76 10.30 -17.66 20.30
C PRO A 76 10.67 -18.19 18.90
N PRO A 77 11.19 -19.44 18.76
CA PRO A 77 11.64 -19.96 17.47
C PRO A 77 10.60 -19.90 16.35
N ARG A 78 9.32 -20.10 16.67
CA ARG A 78 8.21 -19.98 15.71
C ARG A 78 8.02 -18.56 15.18
N VAL A 79 8.29 -17.53 16.00
CA VAL A 79 8.19 -16.13 15.61
C VAL A 79 9.39 -15.76 14.75
N ALA A 80 10.59 -16.17 15.16
CA ALA A 80 11.80 -15.98 14.34
C ALA A 80 11.65 -16.59 12.95
N ALA A 81 11.21 -17.85 12.86
CA ALA A 81 10.98 -18.52 11.58
C ALA A 81 9.94 -17.81 10.69
N LEU A 82 8.88 -17.25 11.29
CA LEU A 82 7.88 -16.46 10.55
C LEU A 82 8.49 -15.14 10.06
N LEU A 83 9.25 -14.43 10.89
CA LEU A 83 9.92 -13.20 10.49
C LEU A 83 10.91 -13.45 9.35
N ASP A 84 11.72 -14.50 9.44
CA ASP A 84 12.67 -14.90 8.39
C ASP A 84 11.94 -15.18 7.06
N PHE A 85 10.82 -15.91 7.14
CA PHE A 85 9.97 -16.18 5.98
C PHE A 85 9.41 -14.89 5.36
N LEU A 86 8.87 -13.99 6.18
CA LEU A 86 8.29 -12.72 5.73
C LEU A 86 9.36 -11.81 5.12
N MET A 87 10.53 -11.68 5.74
CA MET A 87 11.64 -10.87 5.23
C MET A 87 12.18 -11.38 3.89
N THR A 88 12.08 -12.69 3.62
CA THR A 88 12.50 -13.29 2.35
C THR A 88 11.46 -13.12 1.24
N ARG A 89 10.17 -12.99 1.60
CA ARG A 89 9.05 -13.03 0.64
C ARG A 89 8.40 -11.68 0.38
N LEU A 90 8.55 -10.73 1.29
CA LEU A 90 8.03 -9.39 1.12
C LEU A 90 9.07 -8.52 0.39
N PRO A 91 8.70 -7.81 -0.68
CA PRO A 91 9.57 -6.81 -1.29
C PRO A 91 9.73 -5.64 -0.32
N LEU A 92 10.88 -5.54 0.35
CA LEU A 92 11.17 -4.49 1.34
C LEU A 92 11.60 -3.16 0.69
N ASP A 93 11.78 -3.14 -0.62
CA ASP A 93 12.21 -1.98 -1.42
C ASP A 93 11.05 -1.15 -1.99
N ARG A 94 9.80 -1.61 -1.82
CA ARG A 94 8.63 -1.07 -2.52
C ARG A 94 7.34 -0.99 -1.68
N VAL A 95 7.48 -0.98 -0.35
CA VAL A 95 6.39 -0.85 0.63
C VAL A 95 6.67 0.35 1.54
#